data_AF-A0A3P8VD37-F1
#
_entry.id   AF-A0A3P8VD37-F1
#
_cell.length_a   1.000
_cell.length_b   1.000
_cell.length_c   1.000
_cell.angle_alpha   90.00
_cell.angle_beta   90.00
_cell.angle_gamma   90.00
#
_symmetry.space_group_name_H-M   'P 1'
#
loop_
_entity.id
_entity.type
_entity.pdbx_description
1 polymer ?
#
loop_
_entity_poly.entity_id
_entity_poly.type
_entity_poly.pdbx_seq_one_letter_code
_entity_poly.pdbx_strand_id
1 'polypeptide(L)'
;MYFPSADKEFLHKTRDGNIFLHNAETQEESLYLSNSTFVDASDYLLSGDYKYIAFESNYTENWRHSFTASYSIYDRETSTFVTGVNLPTVVQYFSWAPKGNKFVSKCHNHTERVR
;
A
#
# COMPACT_ATOMS: atom_id res chain seq x y z
N MET A 1 9.09 -9.20 -3.10
CA MET A 1 7.67 -9.57 -3.05
C MET A 1 7.10 -9.38 -4.46
N TYR A 2 6.30 -10.33 -4.96
CA TYR A 2 5.72 -10.31 -6.30
C TYR A 2 4.21 -10.05 -6.20
N PHE A 3 3.68 -9.14 -7.01
CA PHE A 3 2.24 -8.88 -7.08
C PHE A 3 1.78 -9.07 -8.53
N PRO A 4 0.97 -10.09 -8.84
CA PRO A 4 0.47 -10.31 -10.20
C PRO A 4 -0.53 -9.21 -10.57
N SER A 5 -0.29 -8.48 -11.66
CA SER A 5 -1.12 -7.36 -12.12
C SER A 5 -2.10 -7.68 -13.23
N ALA A 6 -1.78 -8.70 -14.01
CA ALA A 6 -2.62 -9.37 -15.01
C ALA A 6 -2.05 -10.79 -15.21
N ASP A 7 -2.71 -11.67 -15.99
CA ASP A 7 -2.26 -13.05 -16.22
C ASP A 7 -0.79 -13.18 -16.67
N LYS A 8 -0.18 -12.08 -17.15
CA LYS A 8 1.15 -12.02 -17.74
C LYS A 8 2.01 -10.87 -17.20
N GLU A 9 1.50 -10.05 -16.30
CA GLU A 9 2.25 -8.91 -15.75
C GLU A 9 2.41 -9.06 -14.25
N PHE A 10 3.57 -8.66 -13.73
CA PHE A 10 3.81 -8.66 -12.29
C PHE A 10 4.70 -7.49 -11.87
N LEU A 11 4.50 -7.07 -10.63
CA LEU A 11 5.33 -6.06 -10.00
C LEU A 11 6.45 -6.70 -9.18
N HIS A 12 7.64 -6.12 -9.30
CA HIS A 12 8.83 -6.52 -8.56
C HIS A 12 9.50 -5.28 -7.94
N LYS A 13 9.79 -5.36 -6.64
CA LYS A 13 10.59 -4.35 -5.91
C LYS A 13 12.08 -4.71 -5.99
N THR A 14 12.89 -3.81 -6.53
CA THR A 14 14.35 -3.96 -6.61
C THR A 14 15.01 -3.68 -5.25
N ARG A 15 16.29 -3.99 -5.13
CA ARG A 15 17.09 -3.71 -3.91
C ARG A 15 17.16 -2.22 -3.60
N ASP A 16 17.15 -1.37 -4.63
CA ASP A 16 17.17 0.09 -4.50
C ASP A 16 15.80 0.67 -4.11
N GLY A 17 14.77 -0.18 -3.96
CA GLY A 17 13.44 0.21 -3.52
C GLY A 17 12.49 0.64 -4.64
N ASN A 18 12.95 0.71 -5.89
CA ASN A 18 12.11 0.97 -7.04
C ASN A 18 11.18 -0.23 -7.30
N ILE A 19 9.97 0.05 -7.78
CA ILE A 19 9.05 -0.98 -8.25
C ILE A 19 9.00 -0.92 -9.77
N PHE A 20 9.18 -2.07 -10.40
CA PHE A 20 9.05 -2.25 -11.84
C PHE A 20 7.85 -3.12 -12.16
N LEU A 21 7.17 -2.79 -13.26
CA LEU A 21 6.16 -3.62 -13.90
C LEU A 21 6.85 -4.43 -15.00
N HIS A 22 6.79 -5.75 -14.87
CA HIS A 22 7.40 -6.69 -15.80
C HIS A 22 6.31 -7.44 -16.56
N ASN A 23 6.45 -7.50 -17.89
CA ASN A 23 5.62 -8.33 -18.75
C ASN A 23 6.33 -9.67 -19.01
N ALA A 24 5.75 -10.76 -18.51
CA ALA A 24 6.31 -12.11 -18.60
C ALA A 24 6.38 -12.67 -20.03
N GLU A 25 5.60 -12.13 -20.97
CA GLU A 25 5.63 -12.57 -22.37
C GLU A 25 6.67 -11.82 -23.19
N THR A 26 6.69 -10.49 -23.10
CA THR A 26 7.59 -9.65 -23.90
C THR A 26 8.97 -9.48 -23.25
N GLN A 27 9.10 -9.83 -21.96
CA GLN A 27 10.28 -9.56 -21.12
C GLN A 27 10.58 -8.05 -20.99
N GLU A 28 9.59 -7.22 -21.30
CA GLU A 28 9.71 -5.78 -21.12
C GLU A 28 9.50 -5.42 -19.66
N GLU A 29 10.29 -4.47 -19.18
CA GLU A 29 10.15 -3.88 -17.86
C GLU A 29 10.00 -2.36 -17.98
N SER A 30 9.17 -1.80 -17.11
CA SER A 30 8.97 -0.36 -17.01
C SER A 30 8.96 0.07 -15.55
N LEU A 31 9.49 1.26 -15.28
CA LEU A 31 9.46 1.82 -13.93
C LEU A 31 8.00 2.13 -13.55
N TYR A 32 7.51 1.45 -12.52
CA TYR A 32 6.15 1.60 -12.04
C TYR A 32 6.05 2.60 -10.90
N LEU A 33 7.02 2.58 -9.98
CA LEU A 33 7.11 3.51 -8.86
C LEU A 33 8.57 3.73 -8.46
N SER A 34 8.98 4.98 -8.31
CA SER A 34 10.32 5.32 -7.84
C SER A 34 10.44 5.15 -6.33
N ASN A 35 11.60 4.74 -5.84
CA ASN A 35 11.90 4.69 -4.41
C ASN A 35 11.71 6.06 -3.72
N SER A 36 11.89 7.17 -4.44
CA SER A 36 11.72 8.53 -3.94
C SER A 36 10.29 8.85 -3.49
N THR A 37 9.27 8.10 -3.95
CA THR A 37 7.89 8.29 -3.51
C THR A 37 7.60 7.66 -2.15
N PHE A 38 8.48 6.79 -1.63
CA PHE A 38 8.35 6.16 -0.32
C PHE A 38 8.78 7.13 0.78
N VAL A 39 7.92 8.12 1.06
CA VAL A 39 8.16 9.10 2.14
C VAL A 39 7.91 8.43 3.49
N ASP A 40 8.99 8.00 4.16
CA ASP A 40 8.98 7.29 5.46
C ASP A 40 8.15 6.00 5.48
N ALA A 41 7.93 5.40 4.30
CA ALA A 41 7.15 4.20 4.13
C ALA A 41 8.05 2.94 4.20
N SER A 42 7.74 2.03 5.11
CA SER A 42 8.42 0.73 5.26
C SER A 42 7.93 -0.28 4.23
N ASP A 43 6.64 -0.25 3.92
CA ASP A 43 6.01 -1.16 2.96
C ASP A 43 4.91 -0.48 2.14
N TYR A 44 4.33 -1.22 1.19
CA TYR A 44 3.25 -0.75 0.36
C TYR A 44 2.25 -1.85 0.01
N LEU A 45 1.01 -1.44 -0.19
CA LEU A 45 -0.09 -2.29 -0.64
C LEU A 45 -0.73 -1.65 -1.86
N LEU A 46 -0.90 -2.43 -2.93
CA LEU A 46 -1.47 -1.93 -4.18
C LEU A 46 -2.96 -2.21 -4.28
N SER A 47 -3.72 -1.25 -4.81
CA SER A 47 -5.15 -1.44 -5.10
C SER A 47 -5.37 -2.48 -6.19
N GLY A 48 -6.55 -3.11 -6.18
CA GLY A 48 -6.90 -4.13 -7.18
C GLY A 48 -7.06 -3.61 -8.61
N ASP A 49 -7.05 -2.29 -8.81
CA ASP A 49 -7.02 -1.61 -10.11
C ASP A 49 -5.66 -1.00 -10.47
N TYR A 50 -4.62 -1.20 -9.65
CA TYR A 50 -3.26 -0.70 -9.93
C TYR A 50 -3.18 0.82 -10.06
N LYS A 51 -4.11 1.58 -9.50
CA LYS A 51 -4.10 3.06 -9.57
C LYS A 51 -3.65 3.71 -8.26
N TYR A 52 -3.95 3.06 -7.14
CA TYR A 52 -3.72 3.59 -5.80
C TYR A 52 -2.76 2.73 -5.02
N ILE A 53 -1.88 3.38 -4.27
CA ILE A 53 -0.88 2.74 -3.44
C ILE A 53 -1.13 3.18 -2.00
N ALA A 54 -1.29 2.23 -1.09
CA ALA A 54 -1.27 2.50 0.33
C ALA A 54 0.15 2.30 0.83
N PHE A 55 0.82 3.38 1.21
CA PHE A 55 2.12 3.34 1.84
C PHE A 55 1.96 3.11 3.34
N GLU A 56 2.64 2.09 3.84
CA GLU A 56 2.68 1.75 5.26
C GLU A 56 3.85 2.48 5.91
N SER A 57 3.58 3.21 6.99
CA SER A 57 4.59 3.86 7.83
C SER A 57 4.30 3.59 9.32
N ASN A 58 5.23 3.93 10.20
CA ASN A 58 5.07 3.76 11.66
C ASN A 58 4.71 2.30 12.07
N TYR A 59 5.21 1.32 11.33
CA TYR A 59 4.99 -0.10 11.63
C TYR A 59 5.58 -0.45 13.00
N THR A 60 4.74 -1.01 13.88
CA THR A 60 5.13 -1.53 15.18
C THR A 60 4.56 -2.93 15.34
N GLU A 61 5.44 -3.93 15.50
CA GLU A 61 5.03 -5.29 15.80
C GLU A 61 4.63 -5.40 17.27
N ASN A 62 3.44 -5.92 17.53
CA ASN A 62 2.93 -6.12 18.90
C ASN A 62 3.10 -7.58 19.32
N TRP A 63 2.62 -8.52 18.50
CA TRP A 63 2.78 -9.95 18.76
C TRP A 63 2.61 -10.80 17.50
N ARG A 64 3.67 -11.47 17.00
CA ARG A 64 3.70 -12.51 15.94
C ARG A 64 3.10 -12.06 14.61
N HIS A 65 1.77 -11.92 14.57
CA HIS A 65 0.98 -11.52 13.41
C HIS A 65 0.07 -10.31 13.71
N SER A 66 0.24 -9.70 14.88
CA SER A 66 -0.43 -8.45 15.28
C SER A 66 0.57 -7.30 15.21
N PHE A 67 0.15 -6.24 14.56
CA PHE A 67 0.92 -5.02 14.40
C PHE A 67 0.00 -3.81 14.41
N THR A 68 0.62 -2.63 14.46
CA THR A 68 -0.03 -1.37 14.16
C THR A 68 0.80 -0.59 13.16
N ALA A 69 0.15 0.13 12.26
CA ALA A 69 0.80 1.01 11.29
C ALA A 69 -0.09 2.21 10.94
N SER A 70 0.51 3.18 10.28
CA SER A 70 -0.14 4.32 9.63
C SER A 70 -0.16 4.09 8.13
N TYR A 71 -1.21 4.54 7.44
CA TYR A 71 -1.30 4.42 5.99
C TYR A 71 -1.56 5.78 5.32
N SER A 72 -0.81 6.08 4.27
CA SER A 72 -1.08 7.18 3.36
C SER A 72 -1.41 6.64 1.97
N ILE A 73 -2.41 7.23 1.31
CA ILE A 73 -2.84 6.78 -0.01
C ILE A 73 -2.23 7.69 -1.07
N TYR A 74 -1.61 7.10 -2.07
CA TYR A 74 -0.99 7.77 -3.21
C TYR A 74 -1.72 7.42 -4.49
N ASP A 75 -2.10 8.45 -5.24
CA ASP A 75 -2.65 8.32 -6.58
C ASP A 75 -1.50 8.40 -7.59
N ARG A 76 -1.31 7.31 -8.35
CA ARG A 76 -0.23 7.23 -9.34
C ARG A 76 -0.53 8.08 -10.57
N GLU A 77 -1.79 8.19 -10.99
CA GLU A 77 -2.16 8.93 -12.21
C GLU A 77 -1.90 10.42 -12.04
N THR A 78 -2.23 10.98 -10.87
CA THR A 78 -1.96 12.39 -10.55
C THR A 78 -0.60 12.61 -9.89
N SER A 79 0.09 11.54 -9.50
CA SER A 79 1.35 11.58 -8.75
C SER A 79 1.27 12.39 -7.46
N THR A 80 0.17 12.24 -6.71
CA THR A 80 -0.09 12.99 -5.48
C THR A 80 -0.66 12.11 -4.38
N PHE A 81 -0.39 12.46 -3.12
CA PHE A 81 -1.08 11.86 -1.99
C PHE A 81 -2.55 12.31 -1.96
N VAL A 82 -3.45 11.34 -1.80
CA VAL A 82 -4.89 11.59 -1.68
C VAL A 82 -5.16 12.22 -0.32
N THR A 83 -5.64 13.45 -0.33
CA THR A 83 -6.06 14.17 0.88
C THR A 83 -7.56 13.97 1.12
N GLY A 84 -7.98 13.94 2.38
CA GLY A 84 -9.40 13.77 2.76
C GLY A 84 -9.86 12.34 3.01
N VAL A 85 -8.98 11.33 2.87
CA VAL A 85 -9.26 9.97 3.37
C VAL A 85 -9.08 9.98 4.89
N ASN A 86 -10.16 9.73 5.63
CA ASN A 86 -10.11 9.68 7.09
C ASN A 86 -9.60 8.30 7.55
N LEU A 87 -8.28 8.11 7.47
CA LEU A 87 -7.60 6.94 8.04
C LEU A 87 -7.18 7.24 9.48
N PRO A 88 -7.45 6.33 10.43
CA PRO A 88 -6.92 6.43 11.77
C PRO A 88 -5.39 6.49 11.75
N THR A 89 -4.79 7.20 12.70
CA THR A 89 -3.33 7.23 12.85
C THR A 89 -2.76 5.87 13.27
N VAL A 90 -3.56 5.04 13.94
CA VAL A 90 -3.14 3.71 14.40
C VAL A 90 -4.08 2.67 13.81
N VAL A 91 -3.64 2.01 12.74
CA VAL A 91 -4.39 0.96 12.03
C VAL A 91 -3.79 -0.40 12.37
N GLN A 92 -4.64 -1.34 12.80
CA GLN A 92 -4.26 -2.72 13.10
C GLN A 92 -4.42 -3.65 11.90
N TYR A 93 -5.21 -3.24 10.92
CA TYR A 93 -5.45 -3.99 9.70
C TYR A 93 -5.86 -3.05 8.57
N PHE A 94 -5.23 -3.21 7.41
CA PHE A 94 -5.59 -2.53 6.17
C PHE A 94 -5.60 -3.55 5.03
N SER A 95 -6.60 -3.48 4.16
CA SER A 95 -6.61 -4.28 2.94
C SER A 95 -7.44 -3.63 1.84
N TRP A 96 -6.93 -3.68 0.62
CA TRP A 96 -7.67 -3.31 -0.58
C TRP A 96 -8.70 -4.38 -0.92
N ALA A 97 -9.81 -3.96 -1.54
CA ALA A 97 -10.72 -4.87 -2.19
C ALA A 97 -10.01 -5.60 -3.34
N PRO A 98 -10.36 -6.87 -3.62
CA PRO A 98 -9.71 -7.65 -4.68
C PRO A 98 -9.94 -7.08 -6.08
N LYS A 99 -10.90 -6.16 -6.26
CA LYS A 99 -11.16 -5.45 -7.51
C LYS A 99 -11.43 -3.97 -7.21
N GLY A 100 -10.90 -3.08 -8.05
CA GLY A 100 -11.04 -1.64 -7.88
C GLY A 100 -10.16 -1.08 -6.76
N ASN A 101 -10.56 0.05 -6.22
CA ASN A 101 -9.82 0.84 -5.23
C ASN A 101 -10.58 1.05 -3.91
N LYS A 102 -11.60 0.24 -3.63
CA LYS A 102 -12.21 0.23 -2.28
C LYS A 102 -11.23 -0.42 -1.31
N PHE A 103 -11.25 -0.02 -0.04
CA PHE A 103 -10.45 -0.66 1.01
C PHE A 103 -11.24 -0.75 2.31
N VAL A 104 -10.74 -1.58 3.22
CA VAL A 104 -11.19 -1.64 4.60
C VAL A 104 -10.00 -1.40 5.52
N SER A 105 -10.23 -0.67 6.61
CA SER A 105 -9.28 -0.51 7.69
C SER A 105 -9.94 -0.80 9.05
N LYS A 106 -9.15 -1.28 10.00
CA LYS A 106 -9.56 -1.44 11.41
C LYS A 106 -8.55 -0.75 12.30
N CYS A 107 -9.05 0.05 13.22
CA CYS A 107 -8.31 0.58 14.37
C CYS A 107 -9.03 0.14 15.64
N HIS A 108 -8.30 -0.01 16.74
CA HIS A 108 -8.94 -0.16 18.04
C HIS A 108 -9.33 1.23 18.54
N ASN A 109 -10.63 1.55 18.52
CA ASN A 109 -11.13 2.74 19.19
C ASN A 109 -11.33 2.41 20.67
N HIS A 110 -10.35 2.74 21.52
CA HIS A 110 -10.61 2.81 22.95
C HIS A 110 -11.29 4.15 23.23
N THR A 111 -12.61 4.21 23.07
CA THR A 111 -13.41 5.32 23.59
C THR A 111 -14.20 4.80 24.79
N GLU A 112 -13.55 4.68 25.94
CA GLU A 112 -14.27 4.65 27.21
C GLU A 112 -14.87 6.05 27.44
N ARG A 113 -16.10 6.25 26.98
CA ARG A 113 -16.96 7.26 27.58
C ARG A 113 -17.42 6.71 28.92
N VAL A 114 -16.65 6.98 29.96
CA VAL A 114 -17.11 6.84 31.35
C VAL A 114 -18.31 7.79 31.49
N ARG A 115 -19.48 7.22 31.80
CA ARG A 115 -20.67 7.97 32.22
C ARG A 115 -20.53 8.39 33.67
#